data_AF-A0A920TLJ5-F1
#
_entry.id   AF-A0A920TLJ5-F1
#
_cell.length_a   1.000
_cell.length_b   1.000
_cell.length_c   1.000
_cell.angle_alpha   90.00
_cell.angle_beta   90.00
_cell.angle_gamma   90.00
#
_symmetry.space_group_name_H-M   'P 1'
#
loop_
_entity.id
_entity.type
_entity.pdbx_description
1 polymer ?
#
loop_
_entity_poly.entity_id
_entity_poly.type
_entity_poly.pdbx_seq_one_letter_code
_entity_poly.pdbx_strand_id
1 'polypeptide(L)'
;MKLGFADSEDIVDLLQNTVTDTSQILTYSIASAKTFPLNLSFVVGDGWSIDAKMELQWLKKGYWSYNQQNNQVVADSLMSIFLDDEGNRVEDEKNSFISLSIGKSPKWSVTFTTDKTSIKETFGDKESIVNPLEKLLGVDQEKNWINVEFVYHLTTSMRISLMYGSLKGGLLCTNGVCRIIEPFDDGFKVGLTTVF
;
A
#
# COMPACT_ATOMS: atom_id res chain seq x y z
N MET A 1 -11.19 11.02 16.23
CA MET A 1 -11.41 10.67 14.82
C MET A 1 -10.61 11.62 13.94
N LYS A 2 -9.86 11.08 12.98
CA LYS A 2 -9.17 11.85 11.94
C LYS A 2 -9.59 11.25 10.60
N LEU A 3 -10.08 12.10 9.71
CA LEU A 3 -10.40 11.75 8.34
C LEU A 3 -9.55 12.65 7.45
N GLY A 4 -9.07 12.11 6.35
CA GLY A 4 -8.33 12.87 5.35
C GLY A 4 -8.76 12.51 3.93
N PHE A 5 -8.26 13.30 3.01
CA PHE A 5 -8.25 13.02 1.59
C PHE A 5 -6.90 13.51 1.05
N ALA A 6 -6.28 12.70 0.22
CA ALA A 6 -5.07 13.06 -0.50
C ALA A 6 -5.28 12.76 -1.98
N ASP A 7 -4.87 13.70 -2.81
CA ASP A 7 -4.83 13.58 -4.26
C ASP A 7 -3.39 13.91 -4.66
N SER A 8 -2.74 12.99 -5.36
CA SER A 8 -1.41 13.19 -5.89
C SER A 8 -1.41 12.86 -7.38
N GLU A 9 -0.64 13.63 -8.11
CA GLU A 9 -0.37 13.42 -9.53
C GLU A 9 1.07 13.85 -9.77
N ASP A 10 1.83 12.97 -10.41
CA ASP A 10 3.24 13.19 -10.69
C ASP A 10 3.58 12.67 -12.08
N ILE A 11 4.40 13.45 -12.80
CA ILE A 11 4.99 13.05 -14.06
C ILE A 11 6.38 12.53 -13.73
N VAL A 12 6.47 11.20 -13.64
CA VAL A 12 7.66 10.51 -13.13
C VAL A 12 8.83 10.63 -14.10
N ASP A 13 8.54 10.56 -15.41
CA ASP A 13 9.57 10.63 -16.44
C ASP A 13 9.01 11.15 -17.77
N LEU A 14 9.82 11.88 -18.52
CA LEU A 14 9.50 12.39 -19.85
C LEU A 14 10.25 11.57 -20.90
N LEU A 15 9.53 10.68 -21.59
CA LEU A 15 10.13 9.75 -22.55
C LEU A 15 10.36 10.40 -23.91
N GLN A 16 9.43 11.23 -24.36
CA GLN A 16 9.52 11.92 -25.64
C GLN A 16 8.83 13.26 -25.59
N ASN A 17 9.48 14.29 -26.14
CA ASN A 17 8.86 15.58 -26.38
C ASN A 17 9.44 16.15 -27.68
N THR A 18 8.67 16.08 -28.75
CA THR A 18 9.06 16.58 -30.08
C THR A 18 7.99 17.53 -30.57
N VAL A 19 8.39 18.78 -30.83
CA VAL A 19 7.50 19.83 -31.33
C VAL A 19 8.06 20.31 -32.67
N THR A 20 7.21 20.37 -33.67
CA THR A 20 7.46 20.96 -34.99
C THR A 20 6.39 21.99 -35.31
N ASP A 21 6.55 22.73 -36.40
CA ASP A 21 5.56 23.74 -36.83
C ASP A 21 4.16 23.16 -37.10
N THR A 22 4.06 21.84 -37.36
CA THR A 22 2.82 21.16 -37.73
C THR A 22 2.44 20.01 -36.81
N SER A 23 3.33 19.54 -35.94
CA SER A 23 3.05 18.39 -35.07
C SER A 23 3.68 18.50 -33.68
N GLN A 24 3.04 17.85 -32.72
CA GLN A 24 3.55 17.68 -31.36
C GLN A 24 3.39 16.22 -30.95
N ILE A 25 4.46 15.60 -30.49
CA ILE A 25 4.47 14.25 -29.91
C ILE A 25 5.02 14.37 -28.49
N LEU A 26 4.23 13.95 -27.52
CA LEU A 26 4.57 13.99 -26.10
C LEU A 26 4.23 12.64 -25.48
N THR A 27 5.23 11.98 -24.91
CA THR A 27 5.07 10.70 -24.20
C THR A 27 5.73 10.81 -22.84
N TYR A 28 5.00 10.52 -21.76
CA TYR A 28 5.52 10.59 -20.39
C TYR A 28 4.93 9.51 -19.50
N SER A 29 5.67 9.15 -18.45
CA SER A 29 5.21 8.26 -17.39
C SER A 29 4.46 9.07 -16.34
N ILE A 30 3.29 8.59 -15.93
CA ILE A 30 2.44 9.24 -14.93
C ILE A 30 2.21 8.29 -13.75
N ALA A 31 2.17 8.86 -12.55
CA ALA A 31 1.69 8.22 -11.34
C ALA A 31 0.70 9.16 -10.63
N SER A 32 -0.54 8.71 -10.43
CA SER A 32 -1.56 9.49 -9.71
C SER A 32 -2.27 8.60 -8.69
N ALA A 33 -2.56 9.14 -7.51
CA ALA A 33 -3.26 8.41 -6.47
C ALA A 33 -4.29 9.27 -5.75
N LYS A 34 -5.47 8.70 -5.53
CA LYS A 34 -6.50 9.26 -4.65
C LYS A 34 -6.61 8.39 -3.42
N THR A 35 -6.36 8.95 -2.25
CA THR A 35 -6.27 8.22 -0.99
C THR A 35 -7.21 8.80 0.06
N PHE A 36 -7.95 7.93 0.75
CA PHE A 36 -8.89 8.28 1.81
C PHE A 36 -8.50 7.55 3.11
N PRO A 37 -7.71 8.20 3.98
CA PRO A 37 -7.38 7.65 5.29
C PRO A 37 -8.44 8.02 6.34
N LEU A 38 -8.86 7.02 7.11
CA LEU A 38 -9.68 7.15 8.31
C LEU A 38 -8.92 6.57 9.51
N ASN A 39 -8.85 7.33 10.60
CA ASN A 39 -8.26 6.89 11.86
C ASN A 39 -9.21 7.20 13.02
N LEU A 40 -9.61 6.15 13.72
CA LEU A 40 -10.44 6.16 14.90
C LEU A 40 -9.60 5.68 16.08
N SER A 41 -9.65 6.42 17.18
CA SER A 41 -8.93 6.09 18.40
C SER A 41 -9.81 6.46 19.57
N PHE A 42 -10.07 5.48 20.44
CA PHE A 42 -10.96 5.58 21.59
C PHE A 42 -10.25 5.07 22.83
N VAL A 43 -10.22 5.88 23.88
CA VAL A 43 -9.73 5.48 25.20
C VAL A 43 -10.95 5.14 26.05
N VAL A 44 -11.05 3.89 26.49
CA VAL A 44 -12.25 3.35 27.16
C VAL A 44 -12.22 3.57 28.68
N GLY A 45 -11.07 3.96 29.23
CA GLY A 45 -10.83 4.09 30.67
C GLY A 45 -9.94 2.98 31.21
N ASP A 46 -9.42 3.14 32.43
CA ASP A 46 -8.48 2.20 33.06
C ASP A 46 -7.27 1.85 32.19
N GLY A 47 -6.84 2.76 31.31
CA GLY A 47 -5.73 2.56 30.39
C GLY A 47 -6.01 1.61 29.22
N TRP A 48 -7.27 1.26 28.94
CA TRP A 48 -7.65 0.57 27.71
C TRP A 48 -7.80 1.54 26.54
N SER A 49 -7.32 1.14 25.37
CA SER A 49 -7.55 1.85 24.11
C SER A 49 -7.95 0.89 23.00
N ILE A 50 -8.76 1.40 22.07
CA ILE A 50 -9.13 0.74 20.82
C ILE A 50 -8.78 1.72 19.70
N ASP A 51 -8.04 1.24 18.72
CA ASP A 51 -7.62 2.00 17.56
C ASP A 51 -8.04 1.27 16.29
N ALA A 52 -8.58 2.00 15.33
CA ALA A 52 -8.95 1.46 14.03
C ALA A 52 -8.46 2.42 12.94
N LYS A 53 -7.76 1.88 11.95
CA LYS A 53 -7.28 2.61 10.77
C LYS A 53 -7.82 1.93 9.53
N MET A 54 -8.25 2.74 8.57
CA MET A 54 -8.65 2.28 7.25
C MET A 54 -8.07 3.25 6.23
N GLU A 55 -7.53 2.74 5.14
CA GLU A 55 -7.07 3.53 4.03
C GLU A 55 -7.55 2.89 2.73
N LEU A 56 -8.20 3.69 1.89
CA LEU A 56 -8.62 3.27 0.55
C LEU A 56 -7.87 4.12 -0.46
N GLN A 57 -7.27 3.48 -1.46
CA GLN A 57 -6.49 4.14 -2.48
C GLN A 57 -6.85 3.65 -3.88
N TRP A 58 -6.98 4.59 -4.81
CA TRP A 58 -7.04 4.34 -6.25
C TRP A 58 -5.75 4.85 -6.86
N LEU A 59 -4.96 3.96 -7.45
CA LEU A 59 -3.66 4.25 -8.03
C LEU A 59 -3.72 4.09 -9.55
N LYS A 60 -3.31 5.13 -10.27
CA LYS A 60 -3.08 5.17 -11.72
C LYS A 60 -1.60 5.19 -11.98
N LYS A 61 -1.14 4.29 -12.85
CA LYS A 61 0.25 4.30 -13.31
C LYS A 61 0.32 3.81 -14.75
N GLY A 62 1.12 4.49 -15.56
CA GLY A 62 1.13 4.21 -16.99
C GLY A 62 1.95 5.20 -17.80
N TYR A 63 1.88 5.03 -19.11
CA TYR A 63 2.48 5.94 -20.07
C TYR A 63 1.38 6.70 -20.80
N TRP A 64 1.38 8.02 -20.66
CA TRP A 64 0.52 8.88 -21.44
C TRP A 64 1.17 9.15 -22.80
N SER A 65 0.41 8.98 -23.87
CA SER A 65 0.84 9.30 -25.23
C SER A 65 -0.09 10.33 -25.84
N TYR A 66 0.48 11.47 -26.18
CA TYR A 66 -0.20 12.60 -26.81
C TYR A 66 0.44 12.88 -28.17
N ASN A 67 -0.37 12.93 -29.21
CA ASN A 67 0.05 13.25 -30.56
C ASN A 67 -0.95 14.21 -31.21
N GLN A 68 -0.45 15.35 -31.67
CA GLN A 68 -1.19 16.34 -32.42
C GLN A 68 -0.54 16.54 -33.80
N GLN A 69 -1.35 16.59 -34.84
CA GLN A 69 -0.91 16.87 -36.21
C GLN A 69 -1.87 17.87 -36.87
N ASN A 70 -1.33 18.94 -37.47
CA ASN A 70 -2.09 20.02 -38.11
C ASN A 70 -3.22 20.57 -37.20
N ASN A 71 -2.91 20.81 -35.92
CA ASN A 71 -3.87 21.23 -34.88
C ASN A 71 -5.03 20.26 -34.59
N GLN A 72 -4.92 18.99 -35.00
CA GLN A 72 -5.86 17.93 -34.63
C GLN A 72 -5.18 16.92 -33.72
N VAL A 73 -5.83 16.58 -32.60
CA VAL A 73 -5.36 15.56 -31.65
C VAL A 73 -5.65 14.19 -32.24
N VAL A 74 -4.60 13.45 -32.59
CA VAL A 74 -4.66 12.11 -33.20
C VAL A 74 -4.59 11.03 -32.13
N ALA A 75 -3.85 11.27 -31.05
CA ALA A 75 -3.77 10.37 -29.91
C ALA A 75 -3.74 11.17 -28.60
N ASP A 76 -4.56 10.77 -27.64
CA ASP A 76 -4.55 11.26 -26.28
C ASP A 76 -5.06 10.13 -25.37
N SER A 77 -4.14 9.28 -24.91
CA SER A 77 -4.52 8.06 -24.20
C SER A 77 -3.47 7.60 -23.21
N LEU A 78 -3.95 7.07 -22.08
CA LEU A 78 -3.13 6.39 -21.07
C LEU A 78 -2.97 4.91 -21.42
N MET A 79 -1.73 4.46 -21.52
CA MET A 79 -1.38 3.06 -21.49
C MET A 79 -1.08 2.64 -20.05
N SER A 80 -2.06 2.06 -19.36
CA SER A 80 -1.88 1.57 -18.00
C SER A 80 -0.89 0.40 -17.93
N ILE A 81 -0.09 0.35 -16.85
CA ILE A 81 0.77 -0.81 -16.54
C ILE A 81 0.03 -1.91 -15.77
N PHE A 82 -1.18 -1.62 -15.31
CA PHE A 82 -1.97 -2.51 -14.49
C PHE A 82 -2.78 -3.49 -15.34
N LEU A 83 -2.77 -4.77 -14.96
CA LEU A 83 -3.45 -5.86 -15.65
C LEU A 83 -4.40 -6.59 -14.69
N ASP A 84 -5.60 -6.95 -15.15
CA ASP A 84 -6.47 -7.86 -14.41
C ASP A 84 -5.98 -9.33 -14.52
N ASP A 85 -6.72 -10.24 -13.88
CA ASP A 85 -6.37 -11.67 -13.83
C ASP A 85 -6.46 -12.33 -15.22
N GLU A 86 -7.24 -11.75 -16.13
CA GLU A 86 -7.41 -12.15 -17.52
C GLU A 86 -6.36 -11.50 -18.46
N GLY A 87 -5.51 -10.61 -17.95
CA GLY A 87 -4.47 -9.91 -18.71
C GLY A 87 -4.97 -8.69 -19.49
N ASN A 88 -6.19 -8.21 -19.25
CA ASN A 88 -6.67 -6.94 -19.80
C ASN A 88 -6.14 -5.77 -18.99
N ARG A 89 -5.91 -4.64 -19.67
CA ARG A 89 -5.48 -3.41 -18.99
C ARG A 89 -6.62 -2.78 -18.22
N VAL A 90 -6.33 -2.44 -16.97
CA VAL A 90 -7.23 -1.70 -16.09
C VAL A 90 -6.65 -0.33 -15.81
N GLU A 91 -7.49 0.70 -15.73
CA GLU A 91 -7.03 2.06 -15.51
C GLU A 91 -6.45 2.25 -14.10
N ASP A 92 -7.10 1.66 -13.10
CA ASP A 92 -6.80 1.87 -11.67
C ASP A 92 -6.52 0.55 -10.95
N GLU A 93 -5.47 0.52 -10.14
CA GLU A 93 -5.32 -0.43 -9.04
C GLU A 93 -6.06 0.11 -7.80
N LYS A 94 -6.85 -0.73 -7.14
CA LYS A 94 -7.56 -0.39 -5.90
C LYS A 94 -6.89 -1.09 -4.73
N ASN A 95 -6.34 -0.30 -3.82
CA ASN A 95 -5.70 -0.76 -2.60
C ASN A 95 -6.57 -0.44 -1.38
N SER A 96 -6.64 -1.37 -0.44
CA SER A 96 -7.34 -1.17 0.83
C SER A 96 -6.52 -1.72 1.99
N PHE A 97 -6.28 -0.88 2.97
CA PHE A 97 -5.59 -1.23 4.21
C PHE A 97 -6.53 -1.06 5.38
N ILE A 98 -6.62 -2.05 6.26
CA ILE A 98 -7.40 -1.98 7.51
C ILE A 98 -6.53 -2.48 8.65
N SER A 99 -6.51 -1.75 9.75
CA SER A 99 -5.82 -2.12 10.98
C SER A 99 -6.73 -1.90 12.18
N LEU A 100 -6.86 -2.91 13.03
CA LEU A 100 -7.65 -2.88 14.26
C LEU A 100 -6.73 -3.24 15.41
N SER A 101 -6.66 -2.39 16.42
CA SER A 101 -5.81 -2.58 17.58
C SER A 101 -6.60 -2.42 18.87
N ILE A 102 -6.26 -3.25 19.85
CA ILE A 102 -6.70 -3.10 21.23
C ILE A 102 -5.47 -3.13 22.13
N GLY A 103 -5.42 -2.23 23.11
CA GLY A 103 -4.29 -2.11 24.00
C GLY A 103 -4.68 -1.82 25.43
N LYS A 104 -3.81 -2.25 26.34
CA LYS A 104 -3.84 -1.89 27.75
C LYS A 104 -2.53 -1.19 28.09
N SER A 105 -2.56 0.13 28.15
CA SER A 105 -1.42 0.94 28.56
C SER A 105 -1.05 0.70 30.05
N PRO A 106 0.26 0.68 30.38
CA PRO A 106 1.42 0.66 29.48
C PRO A 106 1.87 -0.76 29.13
N LYS A 107 1.04 -1.79 29.33
CA LYS A 107 1.46 -3.21 29.36
C LYS A 107 1.59 -3.84 27.98
N TRP A 108 0.52 -3.80 27.18
CA TRP A 108 0.49 -4.56 25.92
C TRP A 108 -0.51 -4.00 24.92
N SER A 109 -0.35 -4.40 23.65
CA SER A 109 -1.35 -4.20 22.60
C SER A 109 -1.34 -5.36 21.60
N VAL A 110 -2.51 -5.65 21.03
CA VAL A 110 -2.68 -6.56 19.91
C VAL A 110 -3.20 -5.75 18.73
N THR A 111 -2.63 -5.97 17.55
CA THR A 111 -3.03 -5.34 16.30
C THR A 111 -3.27 -6.41 15.26
N PHE A 112 -4.45 -6.40 14.65
CA PHE A 112 -4.76 -7.13 13.44
C PHE A 112 -4.65 -6.18 12.26
N THR A 113 -4.02 -6.62 11.17
CA THR A 113 -3.86 -5.82 9.96
C THR A 113 -4.17 -6.65 8.73
N THR A 114 -4.87 -6.06 7.77
CA THR A 114 -5.10 -6.60 6.44
C THR A 114 -4.79 -5.55 5.40
N ASP A 115 -3.99 -5.91 4.41
CA ASP A 115 -3.69 -5.12 3.22
C ASP A 115 -4.17 -5.91 2.01
N LYS A 116 -4.87 -5.25 1.09
CA LYS A 116 -5.46 -5.88 -0.10
C LYS A 116 -5.28 -5.01 -1.32
N THR A 117 -4.94 -5.64 -2.43
CA THR A 117 -4.95 -5.04 -3.78
C THR A 117 -6.00 -5.70 -4.68
N SER A 118 -6.46 -4.99 -5.71
CA SER A 118 -7.30 -5.56 -6.77
C SER A 118 -6.51 -6.34 -7.81
N ILE A 119 -5.20 -6.12 -7.92
CA ILE A 119 -4.35 -6.61 -9.02
C ILE A 119 -3.24 -7.51 -8.48
N LYS A 120 -2.94 -8.60 -9.19
CA LYS A 120 -1.81 -9.47 -8.82
C LYS A 120 -0.49 -8.76 -9.10
N GLU A 121 0.44 -8.83 -8.16
CA GLU A 121 1.77 -8.28 -8.38
C GLU A 121 2.51 -9.09 -9.46
N THR A 122 2.78 -8.46 -10.60
CA THR A 122 3.36 -9.12 -11.80
C THR A 122 4.83 -9.49 -11.65
N PHE A 123 5.49 -9.14 -10.54
CA PHE A 123 6.94 -9.33 -10.34
C PHE A 123 7.32 -10.37 -9.27
N GLY A 124 6.40 -11.24 -8.87
CA GLY A 124 6.67 -12.36 -7.98
C GLY A 124 6.62 -13.70 -8.71
N ASP A 125 7.76 -14.20 -9.22
CA ASP A 125 7.90 -15.58 -9.76
C ASP A 125 7.79 -16.67 -8.65
N LYS A 126 7.24 -16.34 -7.48
CA LYS A 126 7.08 -17.27 -6.36
C LYS A 126 5.59 -17.55 -6.19
N GLU A 127 5.22 -18.83 -6.25
CA GLU A 127 3.91 -19.27 -5.79
C GLU A 127 3.69 -18.75 -4.36
N SER A 128 2.55 -18.10 -4.14
CA SER A 128 2.18 -17.59 -2.82
C SER A 128 2.20 -18.74 -1.81
N ILE A 129 2.97 -18.58 -0.73
CA ILE A 129 3.01 -19.56 0.34
C ILE A 129 1.69 -19.50 1.10
N VAL A 130 1.09 -20.67 1.36
CA VAL A 130 -0.23 -20.74 1.99
C VAL A 130 -0.14 -20.39 3.47
N ASN A 131 -0.45 -19.13 3.80
CA ASN A 131 -0.59 -18.70 5.19
C ASN A 131 -1.87 -19.32 5.83
N PRO A 132 -1.74 -20.08 6.93
CA PRO A 132 -2.87 -20.63 7.68
C PRO A 132 -3.93 -19.60 8.11
N LEU A 133 -3.55 -18.37 8.45
CA LEU A 133 -4.49 -17.29 8.82
C LEU A 133 -5.36 -16.90 7.64
N GLU A 134 -4.76 -16.73 6.48
CA GLU A 134 -5.48 -16.35 5.26
C GLU A 134 -6.40 -17.47 4.79
N LYS A 135 -5.94 -18.73 4.89
CA LYS A 135 -6.77 -19.91 4.63
C LYS A 135 -7.96 -20.01 5.58
N LEU A 136 -7.76 -19.71 6.87
CA LEU A 136 -8.84 -19.70 7.86
C LEU A 136 -9.89 -18.63 7.55
N LEU A 137 -9.47 -17.48 7.03
CA LEU A 137 -10.34 -16.36 6.68
C LEU A 137 -10.94 -16.48 5.27
N GLY A 138 -10.50 -17.45 4.47
CA GLY A 138 -10.99 -17.69 3.11
C GLY A 138 -10.65 -16.56 2.14
N VAL A 139 -9.52 -15.87 2.34
CA VAL A 139 -9.06 -14.76 1.49
C VAL A 139 -8.07 -15.23 0.42
N ASP A 140 -8.00 -14.49 -0.68
CA ASP A 140 -7.07 -14.75 -1.78
C ASP A 140 -5.65 -14.29 -1.42
N GLN A 141 -4.70 -15.22 -1.34
CA GLN A 141 -3.36 -14.98 -0.81
C GLN A 141 -2.47 -14.19 -1.77
N GLU A 142 -2.79 -14.19 -3.06
CA GLU A 142 -2.02 -13.46 -4.07
C GLU A 142 -2.31 -11.96 -4.05
N LYS A 143 -3.39 -11.55 -3.37
CA LYS A 143 -3.90 -10.18 -3.34
C LYS A 143 -4.14 -9.64 -1.94
N ASN A 144 -3.99 -10.46 -0.90
CA ASN A 144 -4.29 -10.10 0.48
C ASN A 144 -3.14 -10.52 1.38
N TRP A 145 -2.66 -9.60 2.21
CA TRP A 145 -1.67 -9.86 3.24
C TRP A 145 -2.32 -9.62 4.59
N ILE A 146 -2.32 -10.65 5.44
CA ILE A 146 -2.94 -10.58 6.78
C ILE A 146 -1.90 -10.90 7.85
N ASN A 147 -1.86 -10.08 8.90
CA ASN A 147 -1.02 -10.33 10.06
C ASN A 147 -1.68 -9.93 11.38
N VAL A 148 -1.18 -10.54 12.44
CA VAL A 148 -1.44 -10.15 13.82
C VAL A 148 -0.13 -9.85 14.50
N GLU A 149 -0.03 -8.69 15.14
CA GLU A 149 1.11 -8.25 15.94
C GLU A 149 0.72 -8.10 17.41
N PHE A 150 1.44 -8.79 18.28
CA PHE A 150 1.41 -8.58 19.72
C PHE A 150 2.62 -7.77 20.16
N VAL A 151 2.38 -6.78 21.01
CA VAL A 151 3.42 -5.91 21.57
C VAL A 151 3.30 -5.93 23.08
N TYR A 152 4.43 -6.12 23.76
CA TYR A 152 4.52 -6.11 25.22
C TYR A 152 5.64 -5.18 25.69
N HIS A 153 5.33 -4.34 26.68
CA HIS A 153 6.31 -3.48 27.33
C HIS A 153 6.87 -4.19 28.56
N LEU A 154 8.14 -4.60 28.47
CA LEU A 154 8.86 -5.18 29.60
C LEU A 154 9.13 -4.12 30.67
N THR A 155 9.50 -2.92 30.23
CA THR A 155 9.72 -1.73 31.05
C THR A 155 9.20 -0.51 30.29
N THR A 156 9.31 0.68 30.88
CA THR A 156 9.00 1.94 30.18
C THR A 156 9.93 2.21 28.98
N SER A 157 11.10 1.58 28.93
CA SER A 157 12.12 1.77 27.90
C SER A 157 12.36 0.55 27.00
N MET A 158 11.78 -0.60 27.35
CA MET A 158 11.99 -1.87 26.64
C MET A 158 10.66 -2.45 26.15
N ARG A 159 10.61 -2.79 24.86
CA ARG A 159 9.42 -3.32 24.19
C ARG A 159 9.79 -4.54 23.34
N ILE A 160 9.02 -5.61 23.49
CA ILE A 160 9.07 -6.78 22.60
C ILE A 160 7.84 -6.73 21.69
N SER A 161 8.04 -7.01 20.40
CA SER A 161 6.95 -7.27 19.46
C SER A 161 7.10 -8.66 18.83
N LEU A 162 5.98 -9.33 18.63
CA LEU A 162 5.86 -10.60 17.93
C LEU A 162 4.74 -10.46 16.92
N MET A 163 5.07 -10.54 15.63
CA MET A 163 4.11 -10.56 14.54
C MET A 163 4.10 -11.94 13.89
N TYR A 164 2.90 -12.40 13.53
CA TYR A 164 2.70 -13.59 12.70
C TYR A 164 1.78 -13.26 11.52
N GLY A 165 2.17 -13.70 10.32
CA GLY A 165 1.38 -13.61 9.10
C GLY A 165 2.18 -13.05 7.93
N SER A 166 1.47 -12.37 7.03
CA SER A 166 2.03 -11.83 5.78
C SER A 166 2.04 -10.29 5.76
N LEU A 167 2.99 -9.72 5.03
CA LEU A 167 3.14 -8.29 4.75
C LEU A 167 3.50 -8.09 3.28
N LYS A 168 2.78 -7.19 2.60
CA LYS A 168 3.04 -6.79 1.21
C LYS A 168 4.46 -6.23 0.99
N GLY A 169 5.09 -5.67 2.03
CA GLY A 169 6.36 -4.97 1.90
C GLY A 169 6.17 -3.58 1.26
N GLY A 170 7.14 -3.15 0.46
CA GLY A 170 7.11 -1.88 -0.28
C GLY A 170 8.04 -0.81 0.28
N LEU A 171 7.85 0.43 -0.16
CA LEU A 171 8.72 1.55 0.21
C LEU A 171 8.33 2.11 1.59
N LEU A 172 9.23 1.98 2.57
CA LEU A 172 9.08 2.57 3.89
C LEU A 172 9.97 3.81 4.02
N CYS A 173 9.35 4.97 4.16
CA CYS A 173 10.05 6.25 4.41
C CYS A 173 9.92 6.67 5.88
N THR A 174 11.06 6.77 6.57
CA THR A 174 11.12 7.22 7.97
C THR A 174 12.24 8.25 8.13
N ASN A 175 11.94 9.39 8.75
CA ASN A 175 12.91 10.47 9.02
C ASN A 175 13.70 10.93 7.76
N GLY A 176 13.03 11.00 6.61
CA GLY A 176 13.63 11.44 5.34
C GLY A 176 14.46 10.38 4.61
N VAL A 177 14.53 9.14 5.12
CA VAL A 177 15.18 8.01 4.44
C VAL A 177 14.14 6.99 4.02
N CYS A 178 14.12 6.65 2.74
CA CYS A 178 13.24 5.64 2.18
C CYS A 178 14.03 4.35 1.90
N ARG A 179 13.47 3.21 2.31
CA ARG A 179 14.03 1.88 2.04
C ARG A 179 12.95 0.95 1.54
N ILE A 180 13.30 0.03 0.65
CA ILE A 180 12.41 -1.03 0.22
C ILE A 180 12.43 -2.12 1.30
N ILE A 181 11.26 -2.46 1.82
CA ILE A 181 11.03 -3.63 2.66
C ILE A 181 10.53 -4.72 1.73
N GLU A 182 11.22 -5.85 1.72
CA GLU A 182 10.78 -7.00 0.94
C GLU A 182 9.44 -7.53 1.48
N PRO A 183 8.57 -8.04 0.60
CA PRO A 183 7.38 -8.78 1.03
C PRO A 183 7.78 -9.95 1.93
N PHE A 184 6.90 -10.27 2.84
CA PHE A 184 7.08 -11.35 3.80
C PHE A 184 5.81 -12.19 3.82
N ASP A 185 5.89 -13.43 3.37
CA ASP A 185 4.76 -14.34 3.27
C ASP A 185 4.86 -15.44 4.34
N ASP A 186 3.80 -15.64 5.11
CA ASP A 186 3.66 -16.65 6.18
C ASP A 186 4.89 -16.84 7.07
N GLY A 187 5.05 -15.98 8.09
CA GLY A 187 6.08 -16.23 9.08
C GLY A 187 5.99 -15.40 10.35
N PHE A 188 7.02 -15.54 11.18
CA PHE A 188 7.15 -14.82 12.44
C PHE A 188 8.21 -13.71 12.36
N LYS A 189 7.87 -12.54 12.88
CA LYS A 189 8.81 -11.43 13.07
C LYS A 189 8.88 -11.08 14.55
N VAL A 190 10.08 -11.14 15.12
CA VAL A 190 10.35 -10.78 16.50
C VAL A 190 11.15 -9.48 16.52
N GLY A 191 10.67 -8.50 17.27
CA GLY A 191 11.35 -7.23 17.49
C GLY A 191 11.66 -7.01 18.96
N LEU A 192 12.88 -6.57 19.25
CA LEU A 192 13.24 -6.00 20.55
C LEU A 192 13.64 -4.55 20.31
N THR A 193 12.94 -3.62 20.97
CA THR A 193 13.27 -2.19 20.95
C THR A 193 13.63 -1.75 22.35
N THR A 194 14.79 -1.13 22.49
CA THR A 194 15.30 -0.57 23.75
C THR A 194 15.70 0.87 23.53
N VAL A 195 15.21 1.79 24.35
CA VAL A 195 15.60 3.20 24.33
C VAL A 195 16.41 3.48 25.60
N PHE A 196 17.63 3.98 25.44
CA PHE A 196 18.55 4.28 26.55
C PHE A 196 18.57 5.78 26.84
#